data_AF-A0A6B3EVX9-F1
#
_entry.id   AF-A0A6B3EVX9-F1
#
_cell.length_a   1.000
_cell.length_b   1.000
_cell.length_c   1.000
_cell.angle_alpha   90.00
_cell.angle_beta   90.00
_cell.angle_gamma   90.00
#
_symmetry.space_group_name_H-M   'P 1'
#
loop_
_entity.id
_entity.type
_entity.pdbx_description
1 polymer ?
#
loop_
_entity_poly.entity_id
_entity_poly.type
_entity_poly.pdbx_seq_one_letter_code
_entity_poly.pdbx_strand_id
1 'polypeptide(L)'
;GQAQVPGVAGVWRELTDSVNGMAGNLTDQVRNIAGVATAVARGDLSQKITVDARGEILELKNTLNTMVDQLSNFAEQVTLVAQEVGTEGRLGGQAEVQGVSGTWKDLTQSV
;
A
#
# COMPACT_ATOMS: atom_id res chain seq x y z
N GLY A 1 7.26 -8.92 20.53
CA GLY A 1 7.57 -9.41 21.88
C GLY A 1 6.57 -8.82 22.83
N GLN A 2 6.10 -9.58 23.82
CA GLN A 2 5.18 -9.07 24.85
C GLN A 2 5.97 -8.69 26.10
N ALA A 3 5.56 -7.63 26.78
CA ALA A 3 6.08 -7.26 28.08
C ALA A 3 5.57 -8.25 29.14
N GLN A 4 6.49 -8.80 29.93
CA GLN A 4 6.18 -9.62 31.09
C GLN A 4 6.81 -8.98 32.31
N VAL A 5 5.99 -8.53 33.26
CA VAL A 5 6.44 -7.92 34.51
C VAL A 5 6.06 -8.84 35.67
N PRO A 6 7.01 -9.54 36.31
CA PRO A 6 6.73 -10.41 37.43
C PRO A 6 6.11 -9.64 38.61
N GLY A 7 5.13 -10.24 39.28
CA GLY A 7 4.55 -9.69 40.52
C GLY A 7 3.57 -8.53 40.35
N VAL A 8 3.18 -8.15 39.12
CA VAL A 8 2.15 -7.12 38.90
C VAL A 8 0.73 -7.65 39.15
N ALA A 9 -0.09 -6.86 39.82
CA ALA A 9 -1.49 -7.12 40.10
C ALA A 9 -2.30 -5.81 40.06
N GLY A 10 -3.63 -5.91 39.99
CA GLY A 10 -4.53 -4.77 39.87
C GLY A 10 -4.26 -3.93 38.62
N VAL A 11 -4.36 -2.61 38.74
CA VAL A 11 -4.20 -1.64 37.64
C VAL A 11 -2.91 -1.86 36.82
N TRP A 12 -1.81 -2.26 37.47
CA TRP A 12 -0.53 -2.50 36.77
C TRP A 12 -0.57 -3.71 35.84
N ARG A 13 -1.33 -4.76 36.20
CA ARG A 13 -1.56 -5.89 35.29
C ARG A 13 -2.43 -5.46 34.11
N GLU A 14 -3.52 -4.75 34.37
CA GLU A 14 -4.44 -4.27 33.32
C GLU A 14 -3.73 -3.34 32.32
N LEU A 15 -2.84 -2.46 32.80
CA LEU A 15 -2.02 -1.61 31.94
C LEU A 15 -1.02 -2.43 31.10
N THR A 16 -0.37 -3.43 31.71
CA THR A 16 0.57 -4.32 30.98
C THR A 16 -0.16 -5.08 29.88
N ASP A 17 -1.33 -5.62 30.17
CA ASP A 17 -2.15 -6.36 29.21
C ASP A 17 -2.66 -5.44 28.10
N SER A 18 -3.09 -4.22 28.44
CA SER A 18 -3.53 -3.22 27.46
C SER A 18 -2.40 -2.80 26.52
N VAL A 19 -1.20 -2.54 27.04
CA VAL A 19 -0.02 -2.21 26.24
C VAL A 19 0.38 -3.38 25.35
N ASN A 20 0.36 -4.61 25.86
CA ASN A 20 0.62 -5.81 25.07
C ASN A 20 -0.40 -5.99 23.95
N GLY A 21 -1.68 -5.71 24.20
CA GLY A 21 -2.73 -5.72 23.18
C GLY A 21 -2.48 -4.68 22.09
N MET A 22 -2.16 -3.44 22.47
CA MET A 22 -1.81 -2.39 21.50
C MET A 22 -0.58 -2.74 20.67
N ALA A 23 0.47 -3.26 21.31
CA ALA A 23 1.70 -3.67 20.62
C ALA A 23 1.46 -4.86 19.67
N GLY A 24 0.61 -5.82 20.06
CA GLY A 24 0.18 -6.92 19.22
C GLY A 24 -0.56 -6.43 17.98
N ASN A 25 -1.60 -5.62 18.19
CA ASN A 25 -2.39 -5.05 17.10
C ASN A 25 -1.52 -4.24 16.12
N LEU A 26 -0.60 -3.42 16.63
CA LEU A 26 0.32 -2.65 15.80
C LEU A 26 1.28 -3.55 15.00
N THR A 27 1.80 -4.61 15.63
CA THR A 27 2.67 -5.58 14.94
C THR A 27 1.93 -6.24 13.77
N ASP A 28 0.67 -6.62 13.97
CA ASP A 28 -0.12 -7.29 12.94
C ASP A 28 -0.51 -6.32 11.80
N GLN A 29 -0.82 -5.06 12.14
CA GLN A 29 -1.04 -4.00 11.13
C GLN A 29 0.19 -3.79 10.25
N VAL A 30 1.38 -3.65 10.86
CA VAL A 30 2.64 -3.45 10.13
C VAL A 30 2.99 -4.67 9.26
N ARG A 31 2.76 -5.89 9.74
CA ARG A 31 2.98 -7.10 8.94
C ARG A 31 2.07 -7.18 7.71
N ASN A 32 0.80 -6.82 7.85
CA ASN A 32 -0.12 -6.75 6.71
C ASN A 32 0.36 -5.73 5.68
N ILE A 33 0.76 -4.54 6.13
CA ILE A 33 1.34 -3.50 5.28
C ILE A 33 2.58 -4.01 4.53
N ALA A 34 3.51 -4.65 5.24
CA ALA A 34 4.72 -5.20 4.65
C ALA A 34 4.42 -6.30 3.61
N GLY A 35 3.39 -7.12 3.85
CA GLY A 35 2.93 -8.13 2.91
C GLY A 35 2.47 -7.53 1.58
N VAL A 36 1.63 -6.51 1.63
CA VAL A 36 1.15 -5.82 0.42
C VAL A 36 2.28 -5.10 -0.30
N ALA A 37 3.17 -4.41 0.43
CA ALA A 37 4.34 -3.77 -0.18
C ALA A 37 5.26 -4.80 -0.89
N THR A 38 5.41 -6.00 -0.31
CA THR A 38 6.16 -7.09 -0.93
C THR A 38 5.46 -7.62 -2.20
N ALA A 39 4.13 -7.74 -2.20
CA ALA A 39 3.36 -8.15 -3.36
C ALA A 39 3.52 -7.15 -4.52
N VAL A 40 3.39 -5.86 -4.21
CA VAL A 40 3.58 -4.75 -5.16
C VAL A 40 4.98 -4.76 -5.75
N ALA A 41 6.01 -4.96 -4.91
CA ALA A 41 7.40 -5.08 -5.38
C ALA A 41 7.63 -6.28 -6.31
N ARG A 42 6.77 -7.30 -6.25
CA ARG A 42 6.77 -8.46 -7.16
C ARG A 42 5.87 -8.27 -8.38
N GLY A 43 5.23 -7.10 -8.52
CA GLY A 43 4.31 -6.78 -9.61
C GLY A 43 2.87 -7.25 -9.41
N ASP A 44 2.52 -7.77 -8.23
CA ASP A 44 1.13 -8.08 -7.89
C ASP A 44 0.45 -6.83 -7.32
N LEU A 45 -0.27 -6.13 -8.19
CA LEU A 45 -0.98 -4.89 -7.87
C LEU A 45 -2.46 -5.13 -7.50
N SER A 46 -2.87 -6.40 -7.35
CA SER A 46 -4.22 -6.76 -6.90
C SER A 46 -4.40 -6.68 -5.39
N GLN A 47 -3.29 -6.68 -4.64
CA GLN A 47 -3.30 -6.77 -3.18
C GLN A 47 -3.54 -5.41 -2.52
N LYS A 48 -4.39 -5.40 -1.49
CA LYS A 48 -4.71 -4.21 -0.69
C LYS A 48 -4.57 -4.49 0.78
N ILE A 49 -4.19 -3.46 1.52
CA ILE A 49 -4.17 -3.52 2.99
C ILE A 49 -5.63 -3.41 3.46
N THR A 50 -6.14 -4.44 4.11
CA THR A 50 -7.54 -4.52 4.55
C THR A 50 -7.71 -4.38 6.06
N VAL A 51 -6.69 -4.73 6.84
CA VAL A 51 -6.71 -4.68 8.32
C VAL A 51 -7.14 -3.30 8.85
N ASP A 52 -7.90 -3.30 9.93
CA ASP A 52 -8.32 -2.08 10.61
C ASP A 52 -7.12 -1.32 11.16
N ALA A 53 -7.12 0.00 10.93
CA ALA A 53 -6.06 0.90 11.34
C ALA A 53 -6.64 2.22 11.81
N ARG A 54 -5.91 2.93 12.69
CA ARG A 54 -6.27 4.26 13.20
C ARG A 54 -5.03 5.13 13.29
N GLY A 55 -5.22 6.45 13.32
CA GLY A 55 -4.12 7.43 13.42
C GLY A 55 -3.13 7.29 12.26
N GLU A 56 -1.84 7.39 12.57
CA GLU A 56 -0.75 7.35 11.58
C GLU A 56 -0.73 6.05 10.76
N ILE A 57 -1.14 4.93 11.34
CA ILE A 57 -1.19 3.64 10.60
C ILE A 57 -2.33 3.63 9.58
N LEU A 58 -3.44 4.33 9.85
CA LEU A 58 -4.51 4.48 8.87
C LEU A 58 -4.05 5.36 7.70
N GLU A 59 -3.35 6.44 7.98
CA GLU A 59 -2.77 7.30 6.95
C GLU A 59 -1.78 6.50 6.08
N LEU A 60 -0.87 5.75 6.69
CA LEU A 60 0.05 4.88 5.97
C LEU A 60 -0.68 3.83 5.11
N LYS A 61 -1.70 3.17 5.67
CA LYS A 61 -2.56 2.21 4.94
C LYS A 61 -3.17 2.87 3.71
N ASN A 62 -3.76 4.06 3.86
CA ASN A 62 -4.42 4.76 2.78
C ASN A 62 -3.43 5.20 1.71
N THR A 63 -2.29 5.78 2.10
CA THR A 63 -1.24 6.20 1.15
C THR A 63 -0.74 5.03 0.32
N LEU A 64 -0.46 3.88 0.95
CA LEU A 64 -0.01 2.69 0.22
C LEU A 64 -1.11 2.10 -0.66
N ASN A 65 -2.36 2.03 -0.19
CA ASN A 65 -3.46 1.56 -1.03
C ASN A 65 -3.64 2.46 -2.26
N THR A 66 -3.60 3.78 -2.11
CA THR A 66 -3.64 4.74 -3.22
C THR A 66 -2.48 4.53 -4.20
N MET A 67 -1.27 4.30 -3.69
CA MET A 67 -0.11 3.96 -4.54
C MET A 67 -0.37 2.69 -5.37
N VAL A 68 -0.95 1.64 -4.77
CA VAL A 68 -1.33 0.43 -5.50
C VAL A 68 -2.36 0.72 -6.59
N ASP A 69 -3.39 1.53 -6.31
CA ASP A 69 -4.39 1.89 -7.32
C ASP A 69 -3.76 2.63 -8.51
N GLN A 70 -2.89 3.58 -8.23
CA GLN A 70 -2.20 4.35 -9.27
C GLN A 70 -1.29 3.46 -10.13
N LEU A 71 -0.56 2.53 -9.52
CA LEU A 71 0.29 1.58 -10.24
C LEU A 71 -0.55 0.63 -11.10
N SER A 72 -1.67 0.11 -10.60
CA SER A 72 -2.57 -0.76 -11.37
C SER A 72 -3.11 -0.04 -12.60
N ASN A 73 -3.63 1.17 -12.43
CA ASN A 73 -4.14 1.99 -13.53
C ASN A 73 -3.05 2.29 -14.56
N PHE A 74 -1.83 2.59 -14.11
CA PHE A 74 -0.70 2.84 -15.00
C PHE A 74 -0.32 1.59 -15.80
N ALA A 75 -0.25 0.42 -15.16
CA ALA A 75 0.05 -0.85 -15.83
C ALA A 75 -0.99 -1.19 -16.90
N GLU A 76 -2.27 -0.91 -16.65
CA GLU A 76 -3.34 -1.04 -17.64
C GLU A 76 -3.13 -0.09 -18.83
N GLN A 77 -2.85 1.19 -18.58
CA GLN A 77 -2.63 2.17 -19.66
C GLN A 77 -1.39 1.83 -20.51
N VAL A 78 -0.29 1.41 -19.90
CA VAL A 78 0.91 0.98 -20.64
C VAL A 78 0.60 -0.23 -21.51
N THR A 79 -0.20 -1.18 -21.02
CA THR A 79 -0.61 -2.35 -21.81
C THR A 79 -1.45 -1.94 -23.02
N LEU A 80 -2.35 -0.96 -22.86
CA LEU A 80 -3.16 -0.43 -23.96
C LEU A 80 -2.31 0.28 -25.01
N VAL A 81 -1.42 1.18 -24.61
CA VAL A 81 -0.50 1.88 -25.54
C VAL A 81 0.41 0.89 -26.26
N ALA A 82 0.93 -0.13 -25.56
CA ALA A 82 1.75 -1.16 -26.17
C ALA A 82 0.98 -1.97 -27.23
N GLN A 83 -0.32 -2.23 -27.00
CA GLN A 83 -1.18 -2.84 -28.02
C GLN A 83 -1.41 -1.89 -29.20
N GLU A 84 -1.80 -0.64 -28.97
CA GLU A 84 -2.05 0.33 -30.06
C GLU A 84 -0.81 0.53 -30.95
N VAL A 85 0.37 0.66 -30.35
CA VAL A 85 1.64 0.77 -31.10
C VAL A 85 1.99 -0.54 -31.82
N GLY A 86 1.77 -1.69 -31.18
CA GLY A 86 2.15 -3.01 -31.71
C GLY A 86 1.21 -3.60 -32.77
N THR A 87 -0.10 -3.39 -32.65
CA THR A 87 -1.11 -3.88 -33.59
C THR A 87 -1.55 -2.84 -34.62
N GLU A 88 -1.51 -1.53 -34.30
CA GLU A 88 -2.00 -0.48 -35.21
C GLU A 88 -0.89 0.38 -35.82
N GLY A 89 0.37 0.24 -35.39
CA GLY A 89 1.51 0.95 -35.98
C GLY A 89 1.46 2.47 -35.82
N ARG A 90 0.61 2.98 -34.91
CA ARG A 90 0.43 4.41 -34.62
C ARG A 90 1.37 4.84 -33.50
N LEU A 91 2.49 5.45 -33.87
CA LEU A 91 3.41 6.12 -32.95
C LEU A 91 2.82 7.50 -32.58
N GLY A 92 1.93 7.55 -31.58
CA GLY A 92 1.37 8.83 -31.11
C GLY A 92 0.25 8.78 -30.06
N GLY A 93 -0.07 7.63 -29.47
CA GLY A 93 -1.07 7.52 -28.40
C GLY A 93 -0.51 8.00 -27.06
N GLN A 94 -0.99 9.15 -26.57
CA GLN A 94 -0.70 9.61 -25.21
C GLN A 94 -1.61 8.87 -24.23
N ALA A 95 -1.02 8.17 -23.25
CA ALA A 95 -1.78 7.59 -22.15
C ALA A 95 -2.16 8.68 -21.13
N GLU A 96 -3.43 9.02 -21.02
CA GLU A 96 -3.91 9.96 -20.01
C GLU A 96 -4.35 9.20 -18.75
N VAL A 97 -3.49 9.17 -17.72
CA VAL A 97 -3.84 8.61 -16.40
C VAL A 97 -4.35 9.73 -15.51
N GLN A 98 -5.61 9.66 -15.06
CA GLN A 98 -6.15 10.62 -14.10
C GLN A 98 -5.62 10.35 -12.68
N GLY A 99 -5.22 11.43 -11.97
CA GLY A 99 -4.87 11.36 -10.54
C GLY A 99 -3.42 11.03 -10.22
N VAL A 100 -2.49 11.09 -11.18
CA VAL A 100 -1.04 10.91 -10.95
C VAL A 100 -0.28 12.24 -10.87
N SER A 101 0.80 12.28 -10.08
CA SER A 101 1.64 13.48 -9.88
C SER A 101 3.13 13.10 -9.79
N GLY A 102 4.03 14.09 -9.94
CA GLY A 102 5.48 13.87 -9.93
C GLY A 102 5.96 13.07 -11.14
N THR A 103 6.98 12.21 -10.94
CA THR A 103 7.57 11.37 -12.00
C THR A 103 6.54 10.58 -12.81
N TRP A 104 5.40 10.24 -12.19
CA TRP A 104 4.30 9.52 -12.82
C TRP A 104 3.58 10.33 -13.89
N LYS A 105 3.40 11.63 -13.66
CA LYS A 105 2.83 12.55 -14.65
C LYS A 105 3.79 12.71 -15.83
N ASP A 106 5.08 12.81 -15.54
CA ASP A 106 6.11 13.00 -16.57
C ASP A 106 6.14 11.80 -17.53
N LEU A 107 5.98 10.58 -17.03
CA LEU A 107 5.93 9.36 -17.86
C LEU A 107 4.70 9.29 -18.77
N THR A 108 3.53 9.79 -18.32
CA THR A 108 2.34 9.90 -19.18
C THR A 108 2.45 10.98 -20.25
N GLN A 109 3.30 11.99 -20.04
CA GLN A 109 3.45 13.15 -20.92
C GLN A 109 4.66 13.05 -21.87
N SER A 110 5.55 12.08 -21.65
CA SER A 110 6.81 11.91 -22.40
C SER A 110 6.73 10.93 -23.57
N VAL A 111 5.52 10.52 -23.98
CA VAL A 111 5.26 9.69 -25.16
C VAL A 111 4.69 10.50 -26.32
#